data_AF-A0A317HXS3-F1
#
_entry.id   AF-A0A317HXS3-F1
#
_cell.length_a   1.000
_cell.length_b   1.000
_cell.length_c   1.000
_cell.angle_alpha   90.00
_cell.angle_beta   90.00
_cell.angle_gamma   90.00
#
_symmetry.space_group_name_H-M   'P 1'
#
loop_
_entity.id
_entity.type
_entity.pdbx_description
1 polymer ?
#
loop_
_entity_poly.entity_id
_entity_poly.type
_entity_poly.pdbx_seq_one_letter_code
_entity_poly.pdbx_strand_id
1 'polypeptide(L)'
;MSISLIVCLGASLVVSQTPEADKPKLKNFGSSLDQLQWDARRNEAVEVGPGRIRTKKMSDDDVVRIETTLVINDVLVVSAQGQTITGLTERDFLVTEDGEPQKVGVFALGDNSNIPRSIVLIIDYSISQFPFISSSIAAAEKLVDKLAPRDRMAIVTDDVELLSDFTNDRKELKDKLESLLLRATSTRHARVYEPSRRFGRSSQYSALMATLREAFDSEDQRPIIIFQTDGDEAYYLRNPIVGPQHISPDLQQYPGHVIELLSKDQREKLRNFSVDDVYKTVEQARVTIYTVVPGFRLVGRSPEEQAQQIKLEWSQRSEAWVMNSSPEARSKVRREAEKRWSKLSRETVAYQIDRELKIQSALAGIAGLTGGWTAFLGDASQAEKIYSRILDDMNRRYIVGYYPTNKERDGHRRKTSITVRGHPEYTVMTRTWYWAPANH
;
A
#
# COMPACT_ATOMS: atom_id res chain seq x y z
N MET A 1 47.25 22.35 35.13
CA MET A 1 46.68 21.30 34.26
C MET A 1 45.30 20.96 34.80
N SER A 2 44.25 21.54 34.24
CA SER A 2 42.86 21.28 34.63
C SER A 2 42.25 20.33 33.61
N ILE A 3 41.97 19.11 34.03
CA ILE A 3 41.30 18.09 33.21
C ILE A 3 39.81 18.44 33.19
N SER A 4 39.32 18.95 32.06
CA SER A 4 37.88 19.05 31.81
C SER A 4 37.36 17.68 31.39
N LEU A 5 36.62 17.04 32.29
CA LEU A 5 35.89 15.81 32.02
C LEU A 5 34.64 16.17 31.20
N ILE A 6 34.69 15.97 29.89
CA ILE A 6 33.51 16.08 29.03
C ILE A 6 32.69 14.80 29.24
N VAL A 7 31.65 14.89 30.06
CA VAL A 7 30.65 13.83 30.21
C VAL A 7 29.68 13.94 29.03
N CYS A 8 29.90 13.11 28.01
CA CYS A 8 28.88 12.87 26.98
C CYS A 8 27.73 12.07 27.61
N LEU A 9 26.64 12.74 28.00
CA LEU A 9 25.36 12.06 28.22
C LEU A 9 24.85 11.58 26.86
N GLY A 10 25.11 10.31 26.53
CA GLY A 10 24.30 9.59 25.56
C GLY A 10 22.88 9.49 26.13
N ALA A 11 21.91 10.12 25.47
CA ALA A 11 20.51 9.91 25.78
C ALA A 11 20.14 8.48 25.35
N SER A 12 20.33 7.52 26.25
CA SER A 12 19.68 6.22 26.14
C SER A 12 18.18 6.48 26.15
N LEU A 13 17.49 6.09 25.08
CA LEU A 13 16.03 5.99 25.06
C LEU A 13 15.61 5.09 26.22
N VAL A 14 15.28 5.67 27.37
CA VAL A 14 14.46 5.01 28.37
C VAL A 14 13.06 5.01 27.79
N VAL A 15 12.78 4.02 26.96
CA VAL A 15 11.42 3.64 26.65
C VAL A 15 10.86 3.17 27.99
N SER A 16 10.04 3.99 28.64
CA SER A 16 9.25 3.49 29.76
C SER A 16 8.49 2.28 29.22
N GLN A 17 8.69 1.11 29.83
CA GLN A 17 7.87 -0.06 29.56
C GLN A 17 6.46 0.26 30.07
N THR A 18 5.69 1.02 29.31
CA THR A 18 4.25 0.92 29.39
C THR A 18 3.91 -0.52 29.03
N PRO A 19 3.10 -1.22 29.85
CA PRO A 19 2.55 -2.50 29.44
C PRO A 19 1.96 -2.31 28.05
N GLU A 20 2.20 -3.27 27.16
CA GLU A 20 1.68 -3.31 25.81
C GLU A 20 0.16 -3.15 25.90
N ALA A 21 -0.31 -1.90 25.86
CA ALA A 21 -1.71 -1.62 26.01
C ALA A 21 -2.35 -2.22 24.76
N ASP A 22 -3.16 -3.26 24.95
CA ASP A 22 -3.94 -3.87 23.87
C ASP A 22 -4.54 -2.74 23.05
N LYS A 23 -4.07 -2.61 21.80
CA LYS A 23 -4.57 -1.57 20.92
C LYS A 23 -6.08 -1.73 20.85
N PRO A 24 -6.84 -0.62 20.83
CA PRO A 24 -8.28 -0.71 20.62
C PRO A 24 -8.50 -1.49 19.32
N LYS A 25 -9.24 -2.61 19.41
CA LYS A 25 -9.59 -3.41 18.23
C LYS A 25 -10.12 -2.50 17.12
N LEU A 26 -9.78 -2.82 15.86
CA LEU A 26 -10.26 -2.13 14.65
C LEU A 26 -11.75 -2.42 14.41
N LYS A 27 -12.59 -2.03 15.36
CA LYS A 27 -14.05 -2.23 15.32
C LYS A 27 -14.63 -1.34 14.22
N ASN A 28 -15.44 -1.93 13.35
CA ASN A 28 -16.06 -1.26 12.20
C ASN A 28 -15.04 -0.70 11.20
N PHE A 29 -14.03 -1.50 10.87
CA PHE A 29 -13.04 -1.16 9.84
C PHE A 29 -13.74 -0.71 8.54
N GLY A 30 -13.29 0.42 7.98
CA GLY A 30 -13.88 1.05 6.79
C GLY A 30 -14.86 2.18 7.08
N SER A 31 -15.29 2.36 8.34
CA SER A 31 -16.25 3.40 8.72
C SER A 31 -15.75 4.83 8.52
N SER A 32 -14.44 5.04 8.37
CA SER A 32 -13.89 6.36 8.04
C SER A 32 -14.23 6.81 6.60
N LEU A 33 -14.58 5.88 5.71
CA LEU A 33 -14.95 6.17 4.33
C LEU A 33 -16.37 6.74 4.22
N ASP A 34 -17.26 6.37 5.15
CA ASP A 34 -18.64 6.88 5.21
C ASP A 34 -18.70 8.39 5.49
N GLN A 35 -17.62 8.94 6.07
CA GLN A 35 -17.47 10.36 6.39
C GLN A 35 -16.91 11.18 5.23
N LEU A 36 -16.47 10.54 4.14
CA LEU A 36 -15.92 11.24 2.99
C LEU A 36 -17.05 11.64 2.03
N GLN A 37 -17.12 12.93 1.71
CA GLN A 37 -17.94 13.48 0.64
C GLN A 37 -17.09 14.21 -0.38
N TRP A 38 -17.49 14.14 -1.64
CA TRP A 38 -16.80 14.84 -2.71
C TRP A 38 -17.18 16.33 -2.75
N ASP A 39 -16.20 17.23 -2.61
CA ASP A 39 -16.41 18.67 -2.85
C ASP A 39 -15.94 19.02 -4.27
N ALA A 40 -16.90 19.24 -5.16
CA ALA A 40 -16.63 19.57 -6.56
C ALA A 40 -15.89 20.92 -6.75
N ARG A 41 -15.98 21.86 -5.80
CA ARG A 41 -15.30 23.16 -5.89
C ARG A 41 -13.83 23.04 -5.54
N ARG A 42 -13.52 22.19 -4.56
CA ARG A 42 -12.15 21.92 -4.10
C ARG A 42 -11.48 20.81 -4.89
N ASN A 43 -12.26 20.05 -5.66
CA ASN A 43 -11.81 18.91 -6.44
C ASN A 43 -11.10 17.85 -5.57
N GLU A 44 -11.65 17.61 -4.38
CA GLU A 44 -11.10 16.70 -3.37
C GLU A 44 -12.20 16.14 -2.48
N ALA A 45 -11.89 15.04 -1.79
CA ALA A 45 -12.72 14.51 -0.73
C ALA A 45 -12.59 15.39 0.53
N VAL A 46 -13.72 15.69 1.16
CA VAL A 46 -13.81 16.42 2.43
C VAL A 46 -14.54 15.57 3.48
N GLU A 47 -14.16 15.72 4.74
CA GLU A 47 -14.85 15.05 5.85
C GLU A 47 -16.14 15.79 6.22
N VAL A 48 -17.22 15.04 6.37
CA VAL A 48 -18.54 15.54 6.78
C VAL A 48 -19.05 14.76 8.00
N GLY A 49 -19.39 15.48 9.06
CA GLY A 49 -19.91 14.90 10.32
C GLY A 49 -19.38 15.65 11.54
N PRO A 50 -19.94 15.42 12.75
CA PRO A 50 -19.38 15.99 13.97
C PRO A 50 -17.97 15.44 14.13
N GLY A 51 -16.97 16.32 13.93
CA GLY A 51 -15.55 15.99 13.86
C GLY A 51 -15.15 14.98 14.93
N ARG A 52 -15.02 13.72 14.52
CA ARG A 52 -14.27 12.71 15.25
C ARG A 52 -12.92 12.54 14.56
N ILE A 53 -12.24 13.66 14.35
CA ILE A 53 -10.80 13.63 14.61
C ILE A 53 -10.73 13.16 16.07
N ARG A 54 -10.25 11.95 16.30
CA ARG A 54 -9.82 11.54 17.65
C ARG A 54 -8.55 12.35 17.99
N THR A 55 -8.66 13.68 18.10
CA THR A 55 -7.88 14.41 19.09
C THR A 55 -8.45 13.94 20.42
N LYS A 56 -7.81 12.93 21.00
CA LYS A 56 -8.06 12.51 22.37
C LYS A 56 -8.02 13.78 23.23
N LYS A 57 -9.19 14.21 23.73
CA LYS A 57 -9.30 15.32 24.67
C LYS A 57 -8.50 14.91 25.91
N MET A 58 -7.30 15.47 26.07
CA MET A 58 -6.53 15.33 27.30
C MET A 58 -7.36 15.97 28.42
N SER A 59 -7.61 15.20 29.48
CA SER A 59 -8.20 15.71 30.71
C SER A 59 -7.25 16.72 31.36
N ASP A 60 -7.84 17.73 31.96
CA ASP A 60 -7.24 18.97 32.46
C ASP A 60 -6.41 18.82 33.76
N ASP A 61 -5.80 17.66 33.99
CA ASP A 61 -4.90 17.42 35.13
C ASP A 61 -3.48 17.12 34.63
N ASP A 62 -2.66 18.18 34.63
CA ASP A 62 -1.20 18.27 34.71
C ASP A 62 -0.33 17.05 34.32
N VAL A 63 0.07 17.03 33.04
CA VAL A 63 1.48 16.94 32.63
C VAL A 63 1.64 17.85 31.42
N VAL A 64 2.52 18.86 31.49
CA VAL A 64 3.01 19.54 30.28
C VAL A 64 3.82 18.53 29.48
N ARG A 65 3.15 17.78 28.63
CA ARG A 65 3.78 16.91 27.64
C ARG A 65 4.32 17.84 26.57
N ILE A 66 5.60 18.16 26.63
CA ILE A 66 6.30 18.72 25.47
C ILE A 66 6.26 17.59 24.44
N GLU A 67 5.27 17.62 23.54
CA GLU A 67 5.29 16.82 22.31
C GLU A 67 6.46 17.33 21.47
N THR A 68 7.67 16.83 21.74
CA THR A 68 8.78 17.00 20.82
C THR A 68 8.39 16.28 19.53
N THR A 69 8.29 17.04 18.44
CA THR A 69 8.04 16.46 17.13
C THR A 69 9.29 15.69 16.72
N LEU A 70 9.30 14.39 16.96
CA LEU A 70 10.32 13.50 16.43
C LEU A 70 9.89 13.10 15.01
N VAL A 71 10.71 13.46 14.03
CA VAL A 71 10.54 13.00 12.65
C VAL A 71 11.34 11.72 12.51
N ILE A 72 10.67 10.61 12.18
CA ILE A 72 11.29 9.30 11.98
C ILE A 72 11.20 8.94 10.50
N ASN A 73 12.34 8.57 9.92
CA ASN A 73 12.42 8.09 8.54
C ASN A 73 12.88 6.63 8.54
N ASP A 74 12.14 5.81 7.81
CA ASP A 74 12.51 4.43 7.49
C ASP A 74 13.34 4.45 6.20
N VAL A 75 14.62 4.08 6.29
CA VAL A 75 15.64 4.37 5.28
C VAL A 75 16.25 3.09 4.76
N LEU A 76 16.07 2.78 3.48
CA LEU A 76 16.79 1.71 2.81
C LEU A 76 17.89 2.33 1.94
N VAL A 77 19.15 1.89 2.13
CA VAL A 77 20.27 2.36 1.31
C VAL A 77 20.65 1.27 0.32
N VAL A 78 20.75 1.63 -0.95
CA VAL A 78 21.00 0.70 -2.05
C VAL A 78 22.19 1.19 -2.87
N SER A 79 23.11 0.28 -3.21
CA SER A 79 24.24 0.57 -4.10
C SER A 79 23.77 0.83 -5.54
N ALA A 80 24.66 1.36 -6.37
CA ALA A 80 24.41 1.50 -7.81
C ALA A 80 24.08 0.16 -8.51
N GLN A 81 24.49 -0.98 -7.93
CA GLN A 81 24.21 -2.33 -8.43
C GLN A 81 22.90 -2.92 -7.86
N GLY A 82 22.13 -2.15 -7.08
CA GLY A 82 20.86 -2.61 -6.51
C GLY A 82 21.03 -3.45 -5.24
N GLN A 83 22.22 -3.52 -4.64
CA GLN A 83 22.45 -4.26 -3.41
C GLN A 83 22.18 -3.39 -2.19
N THR A 84 21.46 -3.93 -1.20
CA THR A 84 21.21 -3.23 0.05
C THR A 84 22.51 -3.06 0.84
N ILE A 85 22.86 -1.82 1.17
CA ILE A 85 24.02 -1.47 1.98
C ILE A 85 23.66 -1.65 3.45
N THR A 86 24.46 -2.43 4.17
CA THR A 86 24.35 -2.64 5.62
C THR A 86 25.59 -2.11 6.34
N GLY A 87 25.56 -2.05 7.68
CA GLY A 87 26.73 -1.63 8.49
C GLY A 87 26.96 -0.12 8.61
N LEU A 88 26.17 0.72 7.94
CA LEU A 88 26.15 2.17 8.18
C LEU A 88 25.78 2.49 9.63
N THR A 89 26.34 3.58 10.11
CA THR A 89 26.14 4.15 11.45
C THR A 89 25.43 5.49 11.35
N GLU A 90 24.94 5.99 12.48
CA GLU A 90 24.33 7.32 12.60
C GLU A 90 25.17 8.44 11.92
N ARG A 91 26.51 8.35 12.02
CA ARG A 91 27.44 9.38 11.54
C ARG A 91 27.56 9.44 10.01
N ASP A 92 27.12 8.38 9.34
CA ASP A 92 27.15 8.26 7.90
C ASP A 92 25.97 8.98 7.26
N PHE A 93 24.91 9.29 8.01
CA PHE A 93 23.73 9.96 7.48
C PHE A 93 23.85 11.49 7.56
N LEU A 94 23.57 12.13 6.43
CA LEU A 94 23.36 13.57 6.32
C LEU A 94 21.87 13.83 6.16
N VAL A 95 21.27 14.53 7.12
CA VAL A 95 19.84 14.85 7.13
C VAL A 95 19.65 16.35 6.98
N THR A 96 18.73 16.75 6.11
CA THR A 96 18.30 18.14 5.97
C THR A 96 16.78 18.22 5.95
N GLU A 97 16.26 19.34 6.46
CA GLU A 97 14.85 19.75 6.39
C GLU A 97 14.80 21.12 5.74
N ASP A 98 14.06 21.26 4.63
CA ASP A 98 13.97 22.49 3.84
C ASP A 98 15.35 23.08 3.46
N GLY A 99 16.36 22.21 3.33
CA GLY A 99 17.76 22.58 3.06
C GLY A 99 18.61 22.81 4.31
N GLU A 100 18.00 22.95 5.48
CA GLU A 100 18.68 23.18 6.75
C GLU A 100 19.18 21.87 7.38
N PRO A 101 20.47 21.76 7.76
CA PRO A 101 21.02 20.57 8.38
C PRO A 101 20.34 20.20 9.70
N GLN A 102 20.02 18.92 9.84
CA GLN A 102 19.41 18.35 11.04
C GLN A 102 20.38 17.38 11.73
N LYS A 103 20.43 17.43 13.05
CA LYS A 103 21.20 16.48 13.84
C LYS A 103 20.39 15.19 14.00
N VAL A 104 20.97 14.05 13.63
CA VAL A 104 20.37 12.75 13.96
C VAL A 104 20.30 12.63 15.48
N GLY A 105 19.09 12.38 15.99
CA GLY A 105 18.80 12.24 17.41
C GLY A 105 18.38 10.83 17.80
N VAL A 106 17.90 10.06 16.83
CA VAL A 106 17.52 8.65 17.00
C VAL A 106 18.09 7.85 15.84
N PHE A 107 18.76 6.74 16.16
CA PHE A 107 19.26 5.80 15.18
C PHE A 107 19.00 4.37 15.64
N ALA A 108 18.44 3.54 14.78
CA ALA A 108 18.29 2.12 15.02
C ALA A 108 18.34 1.31 13.72
N LEU A 109 18.62 0.02 13.85
CA LEU A 109 18.51 -0.93 12.74
C LEU A 109 17.08 -1.46 12.64
N GLY A 110 16.64 -1.80 11.44
CA GLY A 110 15.30 -2.28 11.15
C GLY A 110 15.04 -3.71 11.65
N ASP A 111 16.08 -4.47 12.00
CA ASP A 111 15.99 -5.77 12.66
C ASP A 111 15.99 -5.66 14.20
N ASN A 112 16.00 -4.44 14.74
CA ASN A 112 15.94 -4.21 16.19
C ASN A 112 14.58 -4.66 16.76
N SER A 113 14.60 -5.76 17.52
CA SER A 113 13.41 -6.36 18.13
C SER A 113 12.69 -5.46 19.15
N ASN A 114 13.32 -4.39 19.61
CA ASN A 114 12.70 -3.42 20.52
C ASN A 114 11.82 -2.39 19.80
N ILE A 115 11.86 -2.35 18.47
CA ILE A 115 11.04 -1.47 17.64
C ILE A 115 10.13 -2.35 16.78
N PRO A 116 8.98 -2.79 17.32
CA PRO A 116 8.11 -3.74 16.64
C PRO A 116 7.50 -3.14 15.37
N ARG A 117 7.26 -4.01 14.38
CA ARG A 117 6.53 -3.64 13.16
C ARG A 117 5.04 -3.85 13.36
N SER A 118 4.26 -2.87 12.90
CA SER A 118 2.82 -3.02 12.72
C SER A 118 2.56 -3.17 11.22
N ILE A 119 2.24 -4.39 10.79
CA ILE A 119 2.11 -4.72 9.37
C ILE A 119 0.65 -4.91 9.01
N VAL A 120 0.18 -4.26 7.95
CA VAL A 120 -1.12 -4.58 7.35
C VAL A 120 -0.88 -5.21 5.98
N LEU A 121 -1.34 -6.45 5.80
CA LEU A 121 -1.44 -7.06 4.49
C LEU A 121 -2.82 -6.76 3.92
N ILE A 122 -2.87 -5.93 2.87
CA ILE A 122 -4.07 -5.76 2.05
C ILE A 122 -3.95 -6.71 0.88
N ILE A 123 -4.83 -7.71 0.81
CA ILE A 123 -4.81 -8.76 -0.21
C ILE A 123 -6.06 -8.69 -1.08
N ASP A 124 -5.84 -8.37 -2.36
CA ASP A 124 -6.85 -8.45 -3.40
C ASP A 124 -7.12 -9.92 -3.75
N TYR A 125 -8.38 -10.33 -3.60
CA TYR A 125 -8.87 -11.66 -3.97
C TYR A 125 -10.04 -11.57 -4.98
N SER A 126 -10.11 -10.47 -5.72
CA SER A 126 -11.02 -10.31 -6.85
C SER A 126 -10.75 -11.37 -7.93
N ILE A 127 -11.68 -11.49 -8.88
CA ILE A 127 -11.64 -12.58 -9.88
C ILE A 127 -10.38 -12.54 -10.77
N SER A 128 -9.81 -11.37 -11.03
CA SER A 128 -8.56 -11.23 -11.80
C SER A 128 -7.37 -11.83 -11.07
N GLN A 129 -7.44 -11.96 -9.74
CA GLN A 129 -6.38 -12.49 -8.89
C GLN A 129 -6.42 -14.02 -8.76
N PHE A 130 -7.45 -14.67 -9.29
CA PHE A 130 -7.61 -16.13 -9.19
C PHE A 130 -6.38 -16.95 -9.64
N PRO A 131 -5.65 -16.61 -10.72
CA PRO A 131 -4.43 -17.32 -11.09
C PRO A 131 -3.28 -17.20 -10.09
N PHE A 132 -3.29 -16.15 -9.26
CA PHE A 132 -2.19 -15.79 -8.36
C PHE A 132 -2.51 -16.02 -6.89
N ILE A 133 -3.78 -16.22 -6.53
CA ILE A 133 -4.22 -16.25 -5.12
C ILE A 133 -3.53 -17.35 -4.32
N SER A 134 -3.39 -18.57 -4.86
CA SER A 134 -2.71 -19.67 -4.16
C SER A 134 -1.24 -19.36 -3.85
N SER A 135 -0.48 -18.85 -4.82
CA SER A 135 0.90 -18.44 -4.60
C SER A 135 1.04 -17.23 -3.68
N SER A 136 0.09 -16.29 -3.77
CA SER A 136 0.07 -15.08 -2.93
C SER A 136 -0.15 -15.45 -1.47
N ILE A 137 -1.10 -16.35 -1.20
CA ILE A 137 -1.37 -16.88 0.14
C ILE A 137 -0.16 -17.64 0.67
N ALA A 138 0.41 -18.56 -0.11
CA ALA A 138 1.61 -19.29 0.31
C ALA A 138 2.81 -18.37 0.63
N ALA A 139 2.99 -17.29 -0.13
CA ALA A 139 4.03 -16.30 0.15
C ALA A 139 3.73 -15.46 1.40
N ALA A 140 2.46 -15.08 1.61
CA ALA A 140 2.01 -14.40 2.82
C ALA A 140 2.18 -15.28 4.07
N GLU A 141 1.92 -16.58 4.01
CA GLU A 141 2.17 -17.51 5.12
C GLU A 141 3.65 -17.58 5.50
N LYS A 142 4.55 -17.59 4.50
CA LYS A 142 6.01 -17.51 4.73
C LYS A 142 6.43 -16.18 5.35
N LEU A 143 5.75 -15.09 5.00
CA LEU A 143 5.92 -13.81 5.66
C LEU A 143 5.52 -13.90 7.14
N VAL A 144 4.36 -14.50 7.45
CA VAL A 144 3.89 -14.73 8.82
C VAL A 144 4.90 -15.55 9.65
N ASP A 145 5.53 -16.57 9.05
CA ASP A 145 6.54 -17.39 9.72
C ASP A 145 7.78 -16.60 10.18
N LYS A 146 8.09 -15.51 9.47
CA LYS A 146 9.29 -14.69 9.69
C LYS A 146 9.03 -13.43 10.51
N LEU A 147 7.80 -13.21 10.99
CA LEU A 147 7.49 -12.13 11.92
C LEU A 147 8.35 -12.26 13.19
N ALA A 148 8.96 -11.16 13.63
CA ALA A 148 9.66 -11.12 14.90
C ALA A 148 8.65 -11.30 16.06
N PRO A 149 9.08 -11.74 17.27
CA PRO A 149 8.16 -12.05 18.36
C PRO A 149 7.23 -10.91 18.80
N ARG A 150 7.65 -9.66 18.58
CA ARG A 150 6.89 -8.44 18.90
C ARG A 150 6.21 -7.80 17.70
N ASP A 151 6.44 -8.32 16.49
CA ASP A 151 5.69 -7.83 15.34
C ASP A 151 4.24 -8.24 15.46
N ARG A 152 3.37 -7.39 14.95
CA ARG A 152 1.94 -7.66 14.83
C ARG A 152 1.51 -7.44 13.39
N MET A 153 0.62 -8.29 12.92
CA MET A 153 0.06 -8.21 11.59
C MET A 153 -1.46 -8.17 11.65
N ALA A 154 -2.08 -7.35 10.81
CA ALA A 154 -3.49 -7.40 10.46
C ALA A 154 -3.65 -7.79 8.99
N ILE A 155 -4.78 -8.41 8.65
CA ILE A 155 -5.10 -8.82 7.27
C ILE A 155 -6.40 -8.15 6.85
N VAL A 156 -6.36 -7.45 5.72
CA VAL A 156 -7.48 -6.72 5.12
C VAL A 156 -7.69 -7.22 3.69
N THR A 157 -8.95 -7.40 3.28
CA THR A 157 -9.27 -7.77 1.88
C THR A 157 -9.50 -6.52 1.02
N ASP A 158 -9.57 -6.68 -0.30
CA ASP A 158 -10.01 -5.61 -1.20
C ASP A 158 -11.45 -5.13 -0.97
N ASP A 159 -12.24 -5.80 -0.13
CA ASP A 159 -13.62 -5.41 0.18
C ASP A 159 -13.74 -4.58 1.46
N VAL A 160 -12.62 -4.02 1.93
CA VAL A 160 -12.58 -3.26 3.19
C VAL A 160 -13.03 -4.15 4.37
N GLU A 161 -12.79 -5.46 4.28
CA GLU A 161 -13.05 -6.43 5.36
C GLU A 161 -11.76 -6.64 6.16
N LEU A 162 -11.83 -6.43 7.47
CA LEU A 162 -10.77 -6.83 8.39
C LEU A 162 -10.89 -8.33 8.68
N LEU A 163 -10.05 -9.13 8.02
CA LEU A 163 -10.05 -10.58 8.15
C LEU A 163 -9.39 -11.05 9.46
N SER A 164 -8.34 -10.34 9.89
CA SER A 164 -7.67 -10.48 11.19
C SER A 164 -7.27 -9.09 11.68
N ASP A 165 -7.55 -8.80 12.95
CA ASP A 165 -7.04 -7.61 13.63
C ASP A 165 -5.54 -7.76 13.90
N PHE A 166 -4.87 -6.72 14.41
CA PHE A 166 -3.46 -6.83 14.78
C PHE A 166 -3.24 -7.92 15.83
N THR A 167 -2.51 -8.94 15.42
CA THR A 167 -2.13 -10.07 16.27
C THR A 167 -0.69 -10.50 15.99
N ASN A 168 -0.05 -11.11 16.97
CA ASN A 168 1.20 -11.86 16.79
C ASN A 168 0.96 -13.38 16.75
N ASP A 169 -0.31 -13.83 16.81
CA ASP A 169 -0.69 -15.22 16.65
C ASP A 169 -0.53 -15.64 15.18
N ARG A 170 0.61 -16.28 14.90
CA ARG A 170 0.93 -16.80 13.57
C ARG A 170 -0.08 -17.86 13.09
N LYS A 171 -0.67 -18.63 14.00
CA LYS A 171 -1.66 -19.65 13.62
C LYS A 171 -2.94 -18.95 13.17
N GLU A 172 -3.42 -17.96 13.92
CA GLU A 172 -4.59 -17.17 13.53
C GLU A 172 -4.40 -16.56 12.14
N LEU A 173 -3.28 -15.88 11.91
CA LEU A 173 -2.98 -15.25 10.62
C LEU A 173 -3.01 -16.24 9.46
N LYS A 174 -2.41 -17.42 9.63
CA LYS A 174 -2.41 -18.48 8.62
C LYS A 174 -3.80 -19.07 8.39
N ASP A 175 -4.54 -19.37 9.45
CA ASP A 175 -5.93 -19.87 9.35
C ASP A 175 -6.81 -18.87 8.56
N LYS A 176 -6.59 -17.56 8.75
CA LYS A 176 -7.29 -16.50 8.03
C LYS A 176 -6.90 -16.44 6.55
N LEU A 177 -5.62 -16.52 6.23
CA LEU A 177 -5.15 -16.61 4.84
C LEU A 177 -5.71 -17.86 4.13
N GLU A 178 -5.70 -19.02 4.79
CA GLU A 178 -6.29 -20.25 4.27
C GLU A 178 -7.80 -20.10 4.04
N SER A 179 -8.51 -19.45 4.97
CA SER A 179 -9.94 -19.17 4.79
C SER A 179 -10.24 -18.34 3.54
N LEU A 180 -9.37 -17.38 3.21
CA LEU A 180 -9.51 -16.56 2.00
C LEU A 180 -9.24 -17.38 0.73
N LEU A 181 -8.24 -18.27 0.77
CA LEU A 181 -7.98 -19.21 -0.32
C LEU A 181 -9.18 -20.14 -0.57
N LEU A 182 -9.78 -20.66 0.49
CA LEU A 182 -10.98 -21.49 0.41
C LEU A 182 -12.17 -20.70 -0.17
N ARG A 183 -12.37 -19.45 0.24
CA ARG A 183 -13.39 -18.55 -0.34
C ARG A 183 -13.19 -18.42 -1.86
N ALA A 184 -11.96 -18.18 -2.33
CA ALA A 184 -11.64 -17.98 -3.75
C ALA A 184 -11.74 -19.26 -4.61
N THR A 185 -11.40 -20.42 -4.03
CA THR A 185 -11.25 -21.69 -4.76
C THR A 185 -12.45 -22.64 -4.64
N SER A 186 -13.35 -22.41 -3.69
CA SER A 186 -14.52 -23.29 -3.51
C SER A 186 -15.41 -23.33 -4.75
N THR A 187 -15.60 -24.54 -5.29
CA THR A 187 -16.48 -24.84 -6.44
C THR A 187 -17.92 -25.13 -6.02
N ARG A 188 -18.16 -25.40 -4.74
CA ARG A 188 -19.50 -25.51 -4.15
C ARG A 188 -19.87 -24.12 -3.66
N HIS A 189 -21.06 -23.63 -4.02
CA HIS A 189 -21.72 -22.60 -3.21
C HIS A 189 -21.72 -23.12 -1.78
N ALA A 190 -20.81 -22.61 -0.94
CA ALA A 190 -20.56 -23.14 0.39
C ALA A 190 -21.76 -22.81 1.27
N ARG A 191 -22.76 -23.69 1.24
CA ARG A 191 -24.05 -23.53 1.90
C ARG A 191 -23.98 -23.77 3.42
N VAL A 192 -22.82 -23.65 4.07
CA VAL A 192 -22.67 -24.07 5.47
C VAL A 192 -21.96 -23.07 6.40
N TYR A 193 -21.19 -22.09 5.94
CA TYR A 193 -20.82 -20.94 6.81
C TYR A 193 -20.66 -19.69 5.93
N GLU A 194 -21.50 -18.70 6.21
CA GLU A 194 -21.67 -17.41 5.49
C GLU A 194 -22.20 -17.50 4.04
N PRO A 195 -23.13 -16.60 3.63
CA PRO A 195 -23.48 -16.40 2.23
C PRO A 195 -22.36 -15.63 1.49
N SER A 196 -21.09 -15.94 1.78
CA SER A 196 -19.94 -15.15 1.35
C SER A 196 -19.61 -15.43 -0.11
N ARG A 197 -19.52 -14.33 -0.84
CA ARG A 197 -19.21 -14.25 -2.27
C ARG A 197 -17.82 -14.86 -2.54
N ARG A 198 -17.70 -15.62 -3.63
CA ARG A 198 -16.46 -16.32 -4.03
C ARG A 198 -15.26 -15.38 -4.30
N PHE A 199 -15.50 -14.15 -4.77
CA PHE A 199 -14.46 -13.18 -5.12
C PHE A 199 -14.76 -11.81 -4.52
N GLY A 200 -13.71 -11.00 -4.30
CA GLY A 200 -13.83 -9.60 -3.90
C GLY A 200 -14.58 -8.74 -4.92
N ARG A 201 -14.92 -7.51 -4.55
CA ARG A 201 -15.58 -6.48 -5.37
C ARG A 201 -14.60 -5.52 -6.02
N SER A 202 -13.29 -5.69 -5.81
CA SER A 202 -12.27 -4.76 -6.26
C SER A 202 -12.46 -3.38 -5.64
N SER A 203 -12.44 -3.27 -4.31
CA SER A 203 -12.45 -1.97 -3.61
C SER A 203 -11.07 -1.63 -3.02
N GLN A 204 -10.02 -1.81 -3.82
CA GLN A 204 -8.63 -1.87 -3.33
C GLN A 204 -8.10 -0.53 -2.83
N TYR A 205 -8.40 0.58 -3.51
CA TYR A 205 -8.08 1.93 -3.04
C TYR A 205 -8.94 2.31 -1.84
N SER A 206 -10.19 1.84 -1.76
CA SER A 206 -11.03 1.98 -0.57
C SER A 206 -10.42 1.26 0.63
N ALA A 207 -9.94 0.02 0.46
CA ALA A 207 -9.27 -0.74 1.50
C ALA A 207 -7.99 -0.04 1.97
N LEU A 208 -7.17 0.43 1.03
CA LEU A 208 -5.98 1.23 1.35
C LEU A 208 -6.33 2.51 2.11
N MET A 209 -7.34 3.26 1.65
CA MET A 209 -7.79 4.50 2.28
C MET A 209 -8.27 4.26 3.72
N ALA A 210 -9.06 3.20 3.95
CA ALA A 210 -9.48 2.79 5.29
C ALA A 210 -8.28 2.38 6.17
N THR A 211 -7.36 1.58 5.64
CA THR A 211 -6.14 1.19 6.37
C THR A 211 -5.32 2.40 6.81
N LEU A 212 -5.08 3.35 5.91
CA LEU A 212 -4.29 4.55 6.22
C LEU A 212 -4.94 5.40 7.31
N ARG A 213 -6.27 5.45 7.35
CA ARG A 213 -7.06 6.30 8.26
C ARG A 213 -7.35 5.64 9.60
N GLU A 214 -7.41 4.31 9.65
CA GLU A 214 -7.95 3.58 10.80
C GLU A 214 -6.96 2.61 11.45
N ALA A 215 -6.01 2.04 10.69
CA ALA A 215 -5.17 0.96 11.20
C ALA A 215 -4.04 1.44 12.13
N PHE A 216 -3.51 2.63 11.90
CA PHE A 216 -2.31 3.11 12.58
C PHE A 216 -2.57 4.34 13.45
N ASP A 217 -1.79 4.46 14.53
CA ASP A 217 -1.80 5.61 15.44
C ASP A 217 -0.37 6.07 15.77
N SER A 218 -0.24 7.09 16.63
CA SER A 218 1.05 7.66 17.01
C SER A 218 1.98 6.70 17.78
N GLU A 219 1.46 5.59 18.29
CA GLU A 219 2.24 4.57 19.00
C GLU A 219 2.87 3.55 18.04
N ASP A 220 2.45 3.51 16.76
CA ASP A 220 3.11 2.69 15.76
C ASP A 220 4.44 3.31 15.35
N GLN A 221 5.52 2.69 15.83
CA GLN A 221 6.87 3.15 15.49
C GLN A 221 7.28 2.76 14.07
N ARG A 222 6.74 1.64 13.55
CA ARG A 222 7.04 1.12 12.21
C ARG A 222 5.80 0.54 11.52
N PRO A 223 4.86 1.40 11.10
CA PRO A 223 3.70 0.97 10.34
C PRO A 223 4.11 0.65 8.90
N ILE A 224 3.72 -0.53 8.43
CA ILE A 224 4.03 -1.01 7.09
C ILE A 224 2.74 -1.54 6.45
N ILE A 225 2.51 -1.19 5.19
CA ILE A 225 1.44 -1.80 4.38
C ILE A 225 2.09 -2.61 3.26
N ILE A 226 1.66 -3.85 3.11
CA ILE A 226 1.86 -4.62 1.89
C ILE A 226 0.55 -4.58 1.12
N PHE A 227 0.54 -3.84 0.01
CA PHE A 227 -0.65 -3.63 -0.81
C PHE A 227 -0.57 -4.51 -2.05
N GLN A 228 -1.24 -5.66 -2.02
CA GLN A 228 -1.28 -6.58 -3.15
C GLN A 228 -2.55 -6.35 -3.98
N THR A 229 -2.44 -5.81 -5.20
CA THR A 229 -3.59 -5.55 -6.08
C THR A 229 -3.19 -5.28 -7.53
N ASP A 230 -4.12 -5.45 -8.48
CA ASP A 230 -4.01 -4.93 -9.85
C ASP A 230 -4.58 -3.51 -10.03
N GLY A 231 -5.26 -2.95 -9.01
CA GLY A 231 -5.69 -1.55 -8.94
C GLY A 231 -6.85 -1.15 -9.85
N ASP A 232 -7.70 -2.09 -10.24
CA ASP A 232 -8.80 -1.81 -11.17
C ASP A 232 -9.93 -0.93 -10.60
N GLU A 233 -10.04 -0.75 -9.26
CA GLU A 233 -10.95 0.25 -8.66
C GLU A 233 -10.65 1.67 -9.14
N ALA A 234 -9.47 1.96 -9.69
CA ALA A 234 -9.15 3.26 -10.30
C ALA A 234 -10.20 3.74 -11.33
N TYR A 235 -10.95 2.81 -11.93
CA TYR A 235 -12.09 3.12 -12.80
C TYR A 235 -13.30 3.74 -12.07
N TYR A 236 -13.50 3.41 -10.79
CA TYR A 236 -14.64 3.86 -9.98
C TYR A 236 -14.29 4.99 -9.00
N LEU A 237 -13.08 5.54 -9.04
CA LEU A 237 -12.71 6.70 -8.23
C LEU A 237 -13.28 8.01 -8.82
N ARG A 238 -13.36 9.06 -8.00
CA ARG A 238 -13.59 10.42 -8.52
C ARG A 238 -12.42 10.84 -9.39
N ASN A 239 -12.72 11.63 -10.43
CA ASN A 239 -11.77 12.01 -11.46
C ASN A 239 -10.95 10.81 -11.94
N PRO A 240 -11.61 9.75 -12.43
CA PRO A 240 -10.95 8.47 -12.62
C PRO A 240 -9.89 8.61 -13.70
N ILE A 241 -8.68 8.14 -13.38
CA ILE A 241 -7.52 8.17 -14.28
C ILE A 241 -7.72 7.25 -15.50
N VAL A 242 -8.66 6.31 -15.41
CA VAL A 242 -9.07 5.40 -16.48
C VAL A 242 -10.60 5.40 -16.56
N GLY A 243 -11.19 5.38 -17.76
CA GLY A 243 -12.65 5.52 -17.84
C GLY A 243 -13.19 5.65 -19.26
N PRO A 244 -14.53 5.73 -19.40
CA PRO A 244 -15.20 5.81 -20.69
C PRO A 244 -14.83 7.05 -21.51
N GLN A 245 -14.43 8.14 -20.85
CA GLN A 245 -13.86 9.34 -21.47
C GLN A 245 -12.52 9.11 -22.17
N HIS A 246 -11.91 7.92 -22.00
CA HIS A 246 -10.64 7.52 -22.60
C HIS A 246 -10.78 6.38 -23.62
N ILE A 247 -11.98 5.87 -23.90
CA ILE A 247 -12.21 4.70 -24.78
C ILE A 247 -11.79 4.99 -26.22
N SER A 248 -11.09 4.03 -26.86
CA SER A 248 -10.68 4.15 -28.27
C SER A 248 -11.87 4.26 -29.24
N PRO A 249 -11.73 4.97 -30.37
CA PRO A 249 -12.80 5.09 -31.37
C PRO A 249 -13.36 3.75 -31.87
N ASP A 250 -12.54 2.70 -31.94
CA ASP A 250 -13.01 1.37 -32.36
C ASP A 250 -13.88 0.67 -31.31
N LEU A 251 -13.62 0.95 -30.03
CA LEU A 251 -14.50 0.51 -28.95
C LEU A 251 -15.77 1.37 -28.86
N GLN A 252 -15.80 2.56 -29.46
CA GLN A 252 -17.02 3.35 -29.67
C GLN A 252 -17.94 2.77 -30.74
N GLN A 253 -17.45 1.82 -31.55
CA GLN A 253 -18.27 1.07 -32.50
C GLN A 253 -19.14 0.00 -31.82
N TYR A 254 -18.89 -0.30 -30.52
CA TYR A 254 -19.88 -1.04 -29.74
C TYR A 254 -21.18 -0.23 -29.71
N PRO A 255 -22.34 -0.89 -29.83
CA PRO A 255 -23.61 -0.18 -29.95
C PRO A 255 -23.77 0.79 -28.77
N GLY A 256 -24.19 2.03 -29.04
CA GLY A 256 -24.08 3.15 -28.10
C GLY A 256 -24.63 2.89 -26.69
N HIS A 257 -25.61 1.97 -26.57
CA HIS A 257 -26.13 1.51 -25.28
C HIS A 257 -25.05 0.87 -24.38
N VAL A 258 -24.02 0.22 -24.91
CA VAL A 258 -22.95 -0.41 -24.11
C VAL A 258 -22.07 0.65 -23.45
N ILE A 259 -21.67 1.70 -24.18
CA ILE A 259 -20.90 2.81 -23.61
C ILE A 259 -21.75 3.58 -22.59
N GLU A 260 -23.03 3.78 -22.87
CA GLU A 260 -23.96 4.39 -21.94
C GLU A 260 -24.12 3.56 -20.66
N LEU A 261 -24.22 2.23 -20.77
CA LEU A 261 -24.26 1.30 -19.64
C LEU A 261 -22.97 1.34 -18.82
N LEU A 262 -21.79 1.31 -19.45
CA LEU A 262 -20.51 1.40 -18.75
C LEU A 262 -20.33 2.74 -18.04
N SER A 263 -20.79 3.83 -18.66
CA SER A 263 -20.75 5.17 -18.07
C SER A 263 -21.75 5.30 -16.92
N LYS A 264 -22.93 4.69 -17.05
CA LYS A 264 -23.93 4.64 -15.97
C LYS A 264 -23.43 3.81 -14.79
N ASP A 265 -22.91 2.61 -15.05
CA ASP A 265 -22.32 1.73 -14.03
C ASP A 265 -21.19 2.41 -13.26
N GLN A 266 -20.30 3.09 -14.00
CA GLN A 266 -19.24 3.90 -13.38
C GLN A 266 -19.84 4.96 -12.46
N ARG A 267 -20.76 5.79 -12.96
CA ARG A 267 -21.40 6.88 -12.19
C ARG A 267 -22.11 6.38 -10.93
N GLU A 268 -22.79 5.25 -11.00
CA GLU A 268 -23.54 4.67 -9.88
C GLU A 268 -22.63 4.09 -8.79
N LYS A 269 -21.40 3.68 -9.15
CA LYS A 269 -20.44 3.07 -8.22
C LYS A 269 -19.30 4.01 -7.81
N LEU A 270 -19.33 5.26 -8.26
CA LEU A 270 -18.29 6.25 -7.97
C LEU A 270 -18.04 6.35 -6.46
N ARG A 271 -16.78 6.30 -6.06
CA ARG A 271 -16.36 6.62 -4.70
C ARG A 271 -16.49 8.12 -4.45
N ASN A 272 -16.36 8.53 -3.20
CA ASN A 272 -16.36 9.94 -2.81
C ASN A 272 -14.96 10.56 -2.77
N PHE A 273 -13.95 9.84 -3.23
CA PHE A 273 -12.56 10.25 -3.26
C PHE A 273 -11.90 9.84 -4.58
N SER A 274 -10.82 10.54 -4.92
CA SER A 274 -9.98 10.36 -6.10
C SER A 274 -8.66 9.66 -5.74
N VAL A 275 -7.85 9.34 -6.75
CA VAL A 275 -6.47 8.85 -6.51
C VAL A 275 -5.59 9.91 -5.83
N ASP A 276 -5.83 11.20 -6.12
CA ASP A 276 -5.09 12.29 -5.49
C ASP A 276 -5.39 12.40 -3.99
N ASP A 277 -6.62 12.10 -3.58
CA ASP A 277 -6.99 12.03 -2.16
C ASP A 277 -6.28 10.85 -1.46
N VAL A 278 -6.10 9.74 -2.16
CA VAL A 278 -5.30 8.60 -1.66
C VAL A 278 -3.84 9.03 -1.50
N TYR A 279 -3.25 9.73 -2.47
CA TYR A 279 -1.89 10.27 -2.34
C TYR A 279 -1.77 11.21 -1.14
N LYS A 280 -2.65 12.19 -1.00
CA LYS A 280 -2.68 13.09 0.17
C LYS A 280 -2.72 12.33 1.49
N THR A 281 -3.51 11.26 1.56
CA THR A 281 -3.65 10.43 2.77
C THR A 281 -2.39 9.59 3.02
N VAL A 282 -1.78 9.01 1.99
CA VAL A 282 -0.50 8.28 2.08
C VAL A 282 0.62 9.19 2.58
N GLU A 283 0.64 10.42 2.10
CA GLU A 283 1.62 11.44 2.46
C GLU A 283 1.51 11.86 3.93
N GLN A 284 0.28 11.93 4.45
CA GLN A 284 -0.01 12.23 5.85
C GLN A 284 0.23 11.04 6.78
N ALA A 285 -0.08 9.82 6.32
CA ALA A 285 0.15 8.59 7.08
C ALA A 285 1.64 8.32 7.21
N ARG A 286 2.19 8.13 8.40
CA ARG A 286 3.64 7.87 8.62
C ARG A 286 4.04 6.41 8.33
N VAL A 287 3.68 5.90 7.17
CA VAL A 287 3.74 4.48 6.77
C VAL A 287 4.75 4.22 5.65
N THR A 288 5.33 3.02 5.61
CA THR A 288 6.06 2.46 4.46
C THR A 288 5.14 1.51 3.68
N ILE A 289 4.97 1.71 2.37
CA ILE A 289 4.08 0.89 1.54
C ILE A 289 4.87 0.13 0.48
N TYR A 290 4.75 -1.19 0.49
CA TYR A 290 5.20 -2.05 -0.61
C TYR A 290 4.00 -2.45 -1.45
N THR A 291 4.06 -2.22 -2.76
CA THR A 291 2.99 -2.65 -3.66
C THR A 291 3.40 -3.90 -4.42
N VAL A 292 2.55 -4.91 -4.40
CA VAL A 292 2.74 -6.14 -5.18
C VAL A 292 1.61 -6.18 -6.21
N VAL A 293 1.94 -6.14 -7.49
CA VAL A 293 0.97 -6.13 -8.59
C VAL A 293 0.95 -7.49 -9.26
N PRO A 294 -0.05 -8.36 -9.01
CA PRO A 294 -0.15 -9.63 -9.72
C PRO A 294 -0.47 -9.41 -11.20
N GLY A 295 0.10 -10.29 -12.02
CA GLY A 295 0.11 -10.14 -13.47
C GLY A 295 1.35 -9.40 -13.97
N PHE A 296 1.17 -8.64 -15.03
CA PHE A 296 2.23 -8.23 -15.93
C PHE A 296 2.73 -6.80 -15.69
N ARG A 297 3.94 -6.51 -16.19
CA ARG A 297 4.55 -5.18 -16.14
C ARG A 297 4.59 -4.54 -17.53
N LEU A 298 4.06 -3.33 -17.65
CA LEU A 298 4.24 -2.49 -18.85
C LEU A 298 5.22 -1.34 -18.63
N VAL A 299 5.28 -0.80 -17.41
CA VAL A 299 6.14 0.35 -17.08
C VAL A 299 7.60 0.01 -17.33
N GLY A 300 8.28 0.83 -18.14
CA GLY A 300 9.69 0.65 -18.51
C GLY A 300 9.95 -0.32 -19.66
N ARG A 301 8.92 -0.78 -20.38
CA ARG A 301 9.04 -1.56 -21.62
C ARG A 301 8.87 -0.68 -22.87
N SER A 302 9.38 -1.13 -24.01
CA SER A 302 9.14 -0.50 -25.31
C SER A 302 7.67 -0.65 -25.75
N PRO A 303 7.15 0.23 -26.64
CA PRO A 303 5.78 0.13 -27.14
C PRO A 303 5.42 -1.22 -27.78
N GLU A 304 6.38 -1.86 -28.47
CA GLU A 304 6.16 -3.17 -29.08
C GLU A 304 6.01 -4.27 -28.02
N GLU A 305 6.91 -4.30 -27.04
CA GLU A 305 6.83 -5.25 -25.92
C GLU A 305 5.56 -5.03 -25.08
N GLN A 306 5.13 -3.78 -24.92
CA GLN A 306 3.86 -3.46 -24.25
C GLN A 306 2.67 -4.07 -24.99
N ALA A 307 2.61 -3.92 -26.31
CA ALA A 307 1.55 -4.50 -27.14
C ALA A 307 1.55 -6.03 -27.10
N GLN A 308 2.73 -6.66 -27.13
CA GLN A 308 2.87 -8.10 -27.00
C GLN A 308 2.39 -8.59 -25.63
N GLN A 309 2.78 -7.89 -24.55
CA GLN A 309 2.41 -8.24 -23.19
C GLN A 309 0.90 -8.13 -22.95
N ILE A 310 0.24 -7.08 -23.46
CA ILE A 310 -1.21 -6.95 -23.41
C ILE A 310 -1.88 -8.16 -24.07
N LYS A 311 -1.45 -8.53 -25.29
CA LYS A 311 -2.03 -9.69 -25.99
C LYS A 311 -1.85 -10.99 -25.20
N LEU A 312 -0.68 -11.20 -24.61
CA LEU A 312 -0.39 -12.37 -23.79
C LEU A 312 -1.29 -12.42 -22.55
N GLU A 313 -1.40 -11.31 -21.81
CA GLU A 313 -2.25 -11.22 -20.62
C GLU A 313 -3.70 -11.56 -20.95
N TRP A 314 -4.25 -10.98 -22.02
CA TRP A 314 -5.62 -11.24 -22.43
C TRP A 314 -5.85 -12.72 -22.74
N SER A 315 -4.88 -13.37 -23.38
CA SER A 315 -4.92 -14.83 -23.61
C SER A 315 -4.93 -15.60 -22.29
N GLN A 316 -4.06 -15.25 -21.35
CA GLN A 316 -3.95 -15.92 -20.04
C GLN A 316 -5.21 -15.73 -19.19
N ARG A 317 -5.72 -14.49 -19.09
CA ARG A 317 -6.99 -14.19 -18.42
C ARG A 317 -8.13 -14.99 -19.03
N SER A 318 -8.19 -15.05 -20.36
CA SER A 318 -9.26 -15.79 -21.04
C SER A 318 -9.25 -17.26 -20.71
N GLU A 319 -8.07 -17.88 -20.70
CA GLU A 319 -7.96 -19.29 -20.33
C GLU A 319 -8.33 -19.49 -18.85
N ALA A 320 -7.94 -18.59 -17.94
CA ALA A 320 -8.39 -18.62 -16.55
C ALA A 320 -9.93 -18.52 -16.43
N TRP A 321 -10.56 -17.66 -17.22
CA TRP A 321 -12.03 -17.53 -17.29
C TRP A 321 -12.70 -18.80 -17.84
N VAL A 322 -12.11 -19.43 -18.86
CA VAL A 322 -12.57 -20.73 -19.39
C VAL A 322 -12.47 -21.81 -18.32
N MET A 323 -11.35 -21.87 -17.59
CA MET A 323 -11.14 -22.87 -16.54
C MET A 323 -12.09 -22.66 -15.35
N ASN A 324 -12.47 -21.42 -15.08
CA ASN A 324 -13.44 -21.06 -14.05
C ASN A 324 -14.91 -21.27 -14.47
N SER A 325 -15.17 -21.52 -15.76
CA SER A 325 -16.51 -21.80 -16.27
C SER A 325 -16.94 -23.24 -16.02
N SER A 326 -18.26 -23.49 -15.96
CA SER A 326 -18.78 -24.86 -15.84
C SER A 326 -18.28 -25.73 -17.00
N PRO A 327 -18.05 -27.05 -16.79
CA PRO A 327 -17.55 -27.94 -17.84
C PRO A 327 -18.30 -27.82 -19.18
N GLU A 328 -19.61 -27.64 -19.12
CA GLU A 328 -20.52 -27.51 -20.27
C GLU A 328 -20.34 -26.17 -21.00
N ALA A 329 -19.98 -25.10 -20.27
CA ALA A 329 -19.80 -23.77 -20.82
C ALA A 329 -18.40 -23.53 -21.42
N ARG A 330 -17.37 -24.28 -21.00
CA ARG A 330 -15.95 -24.04 -21.38
C ARG A 330 -15.74 -23.89 -22.88
N SER A 331 -16.29 -24.81 -23.67
CA SER A 331 -16.13 -24.81 -25.13
C SER A 331 -16.74 -23.57 -25.79
N LYS A 332 -17.85 -23.05 -25.25
CA LYS A 332 -18.47 -21.82 -25.75
C LYS A 332 -17.63 -20.60 -25.35
N VAL A 333 -17.27 -20.50 -24.08
CA VAL A 333 -16.46 -19.39 -23.54
C VAL A 333 -15.12 -19.28 -24.25
N ARG A 334 -14.44 -20.40 -24.52
CA ARG A 334 -13.15 -20.42 -25.23
C ARG A 334 -13.29 -19.85 -26.64
N ARG A 335 -14.27 -20.33 -27.42
CA ARG A 335 -14.51 -19.81 -28.79
C ARG A 335 -14.85 -18.32 -28.79
N GLU A 336 -15.64 -17.86 -27.83
CA GLU A 336 -15.99 -16.44 -27.71
C GLU A 336 -14.77 -15.58 -27.35
N ALA A 337 -13.90 -16.05 -26.45
CA ALA A 337 -12.66 -15.37 -26.09
C ALA A 337 -11.66 -15.30 -27.26
N GLU A 338 -11.41 -16.42 -27.95
CA GLU A 338 -10.52 -16.47 -29.14
C GLU A 338 -10.99 -15.51 -30.24
N LYS A 339 -12.31 -15.49 -30.51
CA LYS A 339 -12.91 -14.57 -31.49
C LYS A 339 -12.78 -13.11 -31.07
N ARG A 340 -12.83 -12.82 -29.77
CA ARG A 340 -12.73 -11.45 -29.25
C ARG A 340 -11.31 -10.90 -29.38
N TRP A 341 -10.28 -11.71 -29.15
CA TRP A 341 -8.89 -11.22 -29.16
C TRP A 341 -8.18 -11.27 -30.51
N SER A 342 -8.58 -12.21 -31.38
CA SER A 342 -8.11 -12.23 -32.77
C SER A 342 -8.50 -10.98 -33.58
N LYS A 343 -9.37 -10.12 -33.05
CA LYS A 343 -9.89 -8.91 -33.71
C LYS A 343 -9.48 -7.59 -33.04
N LEU A 344 -8.57 -7.59 -32.07
CA LEU A 344 -8.16 -6.35 -31.40
C LEU A 344 -7.43 -5.43 -32.41
N SER A 345 -8.00 -4.25 -32.64
CA SER A 345 -7.37 -3.20 -33.45
C SER A 345 -6.14 -2.63 -32.74
N ARG A 346 -5.30 -1.92 -33.49
CA ARG A 346 -4.11 -1.25 -32.91
C ARG A 346 -4.51 -0.22 -31.87
N GLU A 347 -5.61 0.48 -32.13
CA GLU A 347 -6.22 1.50 -31.28
C GLU A 347 -6.72 0.90 -29.97
N THR A 348 -7.34 -0.30 -30.03
CA THR A 348 -7.78 -1.01 -28.82
C THR A 348 -6.59 -1.46 -27.97
N VAL A 349 -5.53 -1.98 -28.61
CA VAL A 349 -4.31 -2.35 -27.88
C VAL A 349 -3.67 -1.10 -27.24
N ALA A 350 -3.58 0.01 -27.96
CA ALA A 350 -3.05 1.27 -27.44
C ALA A 350 -3.86 1.80 -26.24
N TYR A 351 -5.18 1.73 -26.29
CA TYR A 351 -6.05 2.07 -25.16
C TYR A 351 -5.78 1.20 -23.93
N GLN A 352 -5.63 -0.11 -24.12
CA GLN A 352 -5.32 -1.01 -23.00
C GLN A 352 -3.94 -0.72 -22.42
N ILE A 353 -2.94 -0.41 -23.25
CA ILE A 353 -1.62 0.02 -22.80
C ILE A 353 -1.72 1.29 -21.95
N ASP A 354 -2.41 2.33 -22.43
CA ASP A 354 -2.59 3.59 -21.69
C ASP A 354 -3.28 3.36 -20.34
N ARG A 355 -4.39 2.60 -20.34
CA ARG A 355 -5.13 2.25 -19.13
C ARG A 355 -4.23 1.57 -18.09
N GLU A 356 -3.51 0.53 -18.50
CA GLU A 356 -2.67 -0.27 -17.61
C GLU A 356 -1.43 0.52 -17.15
N LEU A 357 -0.82 1.34 -18.02
CA LEU A 357 0.29 2.22 -17.62
C LEU A 357 -0.15 3.23 -16.55
N LYS A 358 -1.34 3.83 -16.68
CA LYS A 358 -1.87 4.76 -15.68
C LYS A 358 -2.11 4.08 -14.34
N ILE A 359 -2.71 2.89 -14.33
CA ILE A 359 -2.94 2.12 -13.09
C ILE A 359 -1.61 1.71 -12.44
N GLN A 360 -0.69 1.14 -13.22
CA GLN A 360 0.62 0.70 -12.71
C GLN A 360 1.46 1.88 -12.19
N SER A 361 1.40 3.02 -12.88
CA SER A 361 2.05 4.26 -12.42
C SER A 361 1.41 4.79 -11.15
N ALA A 362 0.08 4.68 -11.02
CA ALA A 362 -0.62 5.15 -9.83
C ALA A 362 -0.19 4.36 -8.58
N LEU A 363 -0.19 3.03 -8.70
CA LEU A 363 0.28 2.08 -7.69
C LEU A 363 1.77 2.29 -7.36
N ALA A 364 2.62 2.54 -8.36
CA ALA A 364 4.03 2.87 -8.15
C ALA A 364 4.22 4.20 -7.41
N GLY A 365 3.39 5.19 -7.70
CA GLY A 365 3.37 6.46 -6.98
C GLY A 365 3.08 6.28 -5.48
N ILE A 366 2.09 5.44 -5.13
CA ILE A 366 1.72 5.15 -3.73
C ILE A 366 2.94 4.62 -2.95
N ALA A 367 3.60 3.58 -3.48
CA ALA A 367 4.77 3.01 -2.83
C ALA A 367 5.93 4.02 -2.77
N GLY A 368 6.20 4.73 -3.87
CA GLY A 368 7.30 5.69 -4.00
C GLY A 368 7.22 6.86 -3.02
N LEU A 369 6.02 7.38 -2.73
CA LEU A 369 5.81 8.46 -1.76
C LEU A 369 6.28 8.10 -0.34
N THR A 370 6.32 6.81 -0.03
CA THR A 370 6.66 6.30 1.30
C THR A 370 8.09 5.77 1.42
N GLY A 371 8.87 5.79 0.34
CA GLY A 371 10.18 5.14 0.29
C GLY A 371 10.10 3.61 0.16
N GLY A 372 8.92 3.05 -0.10
CA GLY A 372 8.74 1.66 -0.50
C GLY A 372 8.92 1.47 -2.01
N TRP A 373 8.55 0.30 -2.52
CA TRP A 373 8.67 -0.03 -3.94
C TRP A 373 7.53 -0.91 -4.44
N THR A 374 7.44 -0.99 -5.77
CA THR A 374 6.47 -1.83 -6.48
C THR A 374 7.16 -3.01 -7.16
N ALA A 375 6.64 -4.21 -6.98
CA ALA A 375 7.00 -5.39 -7.77
C ALA A 375 5.81 -5.94 -8.51
N PHE A 376 6.09 -6.66 -9.60
CA PHE A 376 5.12 -7.31 -10.44
C PHE A 376 5.25 -8.82 -10.30
N LEU A 377 4.15 -9.48 -9.95
CA LEU A 377 4.05 -10.92 -9.80
C LEU A 377 3.49 -11.50 -11.11
N GLY A 378 4.37 -11.59 -12.12
CA GLY A 378 4.01 -12.09 -13.46
C GLY A 378 3.85 -13.60 -13.54
N ASP A 379 4.47 -14.31 -12.60
CA ASP A 379 4.31 -15.75 -12.44
C ASP A 379 4.19 -16.10 -10.96
N ALA A 380 3.30 -17.06 -10.66
CA ALA A 380 3.03 -17.53 -9.31
C ALA A 380 4.30 -17.93 -8.52
N SER A 381 5.33 -18.47 -9.18
CA SER A 381 6.60 -18.86 -8.54
C SER A 381 7.40 -17.67 -7.99
N GLN A 382 7.14 -16.45 -8.46
CA GLN A 382 7.86 -15.25 -8.02
C GLN A 382 7.36 -14.71 -6.67
N ALA A 383 6.18 -15.13 -6.21
CA ALA A 383 5.55 -14.61 -5.00
C ALA A 383 6.47 -14.74 -3.79
N GLU A 384 7.06 -15.92 -3.58
CA GLU A 384 7.99 -16.16 -2.48
C GLU A 384 9.21 -15.23 -2.53
N LYS A 385 9.78 -15.01 -3.72
CA LYS A 385 10.94 -14.14 -3.91
C LYS A 385 10.59 -12.68 -3.59
N ILE A 386 9.43 -12.21 -4.03
CA ILE A 386 8.97 -10.83 -3.79
C ILE A 386 8.73 -10.60 -2.29
N TYR A 387 7.98 -11.47 -1.63
CA TYR A 387 7.69 -11.34 -0.20
C TYR A 387 8.94 -11.51 0.67
N SER A 388 9.85 -12.41 0.31
CA SER A 388 11.14 -12.55 0.99
C SER A 388 12.00 -11.28 0.84
N ARG A 389 11.97 -10.63 -0.32
CA ARG A 389 12.65 -9.33 -0.51
C ARG A 389 12.03 -8.26 0.37
N ILE A 390 10.70 -8.18 0.48
CA ILE A 390 10.02 -7.23 1.37
C ILE A 390 10.54 -7.41 2.81
N LEU A 391 10.59 -8.65 3.29
CA LEU A 391 11.12 -9.00 4.62
C LEU A 391 12.57 -8.59 4.82
N ASP A 392 13.42 -8.91 3.84
CA ASP A 392 14.83 -8.56 3.90
C ASP A 392 15.01 -7.03 3.94
N ASP A 393 14.25 -6.29 3.14
CA ASP A 393 14.27 -4.83 3.14
C ASP A 393 13.76 -4.27 4.47
N MET A 394 12.68 -4.83 5.05
CA MET A 394 12.21 -4.45 6.38
C MET A 394 13.28 -4.63 7.47
N ASN A 395 14.09 -5.69 7.39
CA ASN A 395 15.14 -5.96 8.37
C ASN A 395 16.39 -5.10 8.14
N ARG A 396 16.70 -4.78 6.87
CA ARG A 396 17.93 -4.06 6.49
C ARG A 396 17.78 -2.54 6.44
N ARG A 397 16.57 -2.03 6.63
CA ARG A 397 16.32 -0.60 6.77
C ARG A 397 16.97 -0.02 8.02
N TYR A 398 17.25 1.26 7.97
CA TYR A 398 17.70 2.09 9.08
C TYR A 398 16.55 2.97 9.54
N ILE A 399 16.46 3.20 10.84
CA ILE A 399 15.52 4.15 11.42
C ILE A 399 16.33 5.38 11.76
N VAL A 400 16.14 6.45 10.99
CA VAL A 400 16.87 7.71 11.13
C VAL A 400 15.88 8.77 11.59
N GLY A 401 16.00 9.18 12.85
CA GLY A 401 15.14 10.17 13.46
C GLY A 401 15.88 11.44 13.86
N TYR A 402 15.21 12.58 13.74
CA TYR A 402 15.73 13.88 14.16
C TYR A 402 14.63 14.74 14.77
N TYR A 403 15.05 15.71 15.58
CA TYR A 403 14.18 16.76 16.10
C TYR A 403 14.34 17.97 15.18
N PRO A 404 13.28 18.40 14.46
CA PRO A 404 13.32 19.57 13.59
C PRO A 404 13.86 20.80 14.32
N THR A 405 14.76 21.52 13.66
CA THR A 405 15.18 22.86 14.11
C THR A 405 14.03 23.86 13.95
N ASN A 406 13.19 23.71 12.93
CA ASN A 406 11.94 24.44 12.83
C ASN A 406 10.87 23.82 13.73
N LYS A 407 10.39 24.59 14.72
CA LYS A 407 9.39 24.15 15.72
C LYS A 407 7.97 24.67 15.44
N GLU A 408 7.77 25.34 14.30
CA GLU A 408 6.46 25.86 13.91
C GLU A 408 5.47 24.71 13.70
N ARG A 409 4.28 24.87 14.30
CA ARG A 409 3.14 23.96 14.15
C ARG A 409 2.12 24.56 13.19
N ASP A 410 2.54 24.80 11.97
CA ASP A 410 1.80 25.53 10.94
C ASP A 410 1.04 24.64 9.96
N GLY A 411 1.20 23.32 10.07
CA GLY A 411 0.57 22.39 9.12
C GLY A 411 1.16 22.45 7.72
N HIS A 412 2.30 23.12 7.50
CA HIS A 412 2.94 23.18 6.19
C HIS A 412 3.79 21.94 5.91
N ARG A 413 3.97 21.66 4.62
CA ARG A 413 4.84 20.59 4.15
C ARG A 413 6.31 20.98 4.34
N ARG A 414 7.08 20.09 4.94
CA ARG A 414 8.53 20.18 5.14
C ARG A 414 9.22 19.17 4.24
N LYS A 415 10.17 19.59 3.41
CA LYS A 415 10.95 18.69 2.55
C LYS A 415 12.09 18.09 3.35
N THR A 416 12.27 16.77 3.27
CA THR A 416 13.38 16.06 3.92
C THR A 416 14.32 15.49 2.86
N SER A 417 15.62 15.51 3.16
CA SER A 417 16.61 14.80 2.35
C SER A 417 17.56 14.08 3.27
N ILE A 418 17.73 12.78 3.01
CA ILE A 418 18.67 11.90 3.70
C ILE A 418 19.64 11.37 2.64
N THR A 419 20.92 11.56 2.87
CA THR A 419 22.01 11.07 2.00
C THR A 419 23.09 10.41 2.84
N VAL A 420 23.98 9.66 2.19
CA VAL A 420 25.10 8.98 2.85
C VAL A 420 26.39 9.76 2.59
N ARG A 421 27.08 10.15 3.67
CA ARG A 421 28.32 10.91 3.64
C ARG A 421 29.38 10.15 2.86
N GLY A 422 29.97 10.82 1.86
CA GLY A 422 31.04 10.23 1.04
C GLY A 422 30.57 9.21 0.00
N HIS A 423 29.26 8.96 -0.11
CA HIS A 423 28.69 7.96 -1.01
C HIS A 423 27.56 8.53 -1.90
N PRO A 424 27.88 9.45 -2.85
CA PRO A 424 26.88 9.99 -3.76
C PRO A 424 26.30 8.96 -4.74
N GLU A 425 26.96 7.81 -4.91
CA GLU A 425 26.52 6.69 -5.72
C GLU A 425 25.41 5.84 -5.07
N TYR A 426 25.17 6.02 -3.77
CA TYR A 426 24.10 5.31 -3.07
C TYR A 426 22.75 5.97 -3.28
N THR A 427 21.75 5.14 -3.53
CA THR A 427 20.35 5.55 -3.57
C THR A 427 19.72 5.33 -2.20
N VAL A 428 19.15 6.39 -1.63
CA VAL A 428 18.42 6.35 -0.36
C VAL A 428 16.92 6.29 -0.66
N MET A 429 16.29 5.16 -0.34
CA MET A 429 14.84 4.99 -0.44
C MET A 429 14.20 5.31 0.91
N THR A 430 13.58 6.47 0.99
CA THR A 430 12.87 6.94 2.17
C THR A 430 11.86 8.02 1.78
N ARG A 431 11.05 8.45 2.73
CA ARG A 431 10.13 9.57 2.54
C ARG A 431 10.93 10.88 2.41
N THR A 432 10.55 11.71 1.44
CA THR A 432 11.29 12.94 1.09
C THR A 432 10.63 14.22 1.58
N TRP A 433 9.60 14.11 2.43
CA TRP A 433 8.89 15.23 3.04
C TRP A 433 7.86 14.76 4.07
N TYR A 434 7.38 15.64 4.94
CA TYR A 434 6.26 15.35 5.85
C TYR A 434 5.41 16.62 6.09
N TRP A 435 4.21 16.46 6.65
CA TRP A 435 3.40 17.58 7.12
C TRP A 435 3.77 17.93 8.55
N ALA A 436 4.16 19.18 8.80
CA ALA A 436 4.37 19.67 10.16
C ALA A 436 3.06 19.54 10.97
N PRO A 437 3.11 19.34 12.29
CA PRO A 437 1.92 19.38 13.12
C PRO A 437 1.19 20.72 12.94
N ALA A 438 -0.13 20.76 13.06
CA ALA A 438 -0.89 22.00 13.11
C ALA A 438 -1.31 22.29 14.56
N ASN A 439 -1.34 23.58 14.95
CA ASN A 439 -2.04 23.99 16.16
C ASN A 439 -3.55 23.82 15.94
N HIS A 440 -4.21 23.01 16.77
CA HIS A 440 -5.66 22.82 16.78
C HIS A 440 -6.31 23.69 17.83
#